data_AF-A0A3N6Q8P9-F1
#
_entry.id   AF-A0A3N6Q8P9-F1
#
_cell.length_a   1.000
_cell.length_b   1.000
_cell.length_c   1.000
_cell.angle_alpha   90.00
_cell.angle_beta   90.00
_cell.angle_gamma   90.00
#
_symmetry.space_group_name_H-M   'P 1'
#
loop_
_entity.id
_entity.type
_entity.pdbx_description
1 polymer ?
#
loop_
_entity_poly.entity_id
_entity_poly.type
_entity_poly.pdbx_seq_one_letter_code
_entity_poly.pdbx_strand_id
1 'polypeptide(L)'
;MQFLRRMGVAGAILASLFISSPASAQTAEPSQPTSPAPAQTPEQETLKPAELEALVAPIALYPDTLLSNVLMASTYPLEVVHAERWLKQKKDLQADALKSAAEKQQWDASIKALIATPSILQMMNEHLEWTQKLGEAFLAQQQDVMDAVQRLRMKAYDRKKLVTTNEQKVTVRDDQNRQFIYIEPAAPESIYVPYYEPQVVFGDWPYSDYPAYPYYWGYPGYIAAGVIATGVAFGAAYALGRWATGGYWGSGGWWGGSRVNWGGGAI
;
A
#
# COMPACT_ATOMS: atom_id res chain seq x y z
N MET A 1 22.60 -99.33 -2.07
CA MET A 1 23.54 -98.32 -2.61
C MET A 1 23.67 -98.56 -4.11
N GLN A 2 23.35 -97.69 -5.05
CA GLN A 2 22.54 -96.46 -5.12
C GLN A 2 21.99 -96.45 -6.56
N PHE A 3 20.66 -96.50 -6.72
CA PHE A 3 19.93 -96.51 -8.00
C PHE A 3 20.00 -95.12 -8.65
N LEU A 4 20.45 -94.96 -9.89
CA LEU A 4 19.69 -95.10 -11.16
C LEU A 4 18.66 -93.99 -11.41
N ARG A 5 18.96 -93.02 -12.30
CA ARG A 5 18.05 -92.65 -13.41
C ARG A 5 18.72 -91.78 -14.49
N ARG A 6 18.81 -92.36 -15.68
CA ARG A 6 19.00 -91.70 -16.99
C ARG A 6 17.70 -91.01 -17.41
N MET A 7 17.77 -89.97 -18.24
CA MET A 7 17.10 -89.89 -19.56
C MET A 7 17.30 -88.52 -20.21
N GLY A 8 17.77 -88.53 -21.46
CA GLY A 8 17.63 -87.42 -22.41
C GLY A 8 16.65 -87.80 -23.54
N VAL A 9 16.67 -86.98 -24.60
CA VAL A 9 15.91 -87.06 -25.90
C VAL A 9 14.53 -86.35 -25.81
N ALA A 10 14.03 -85.50 -26.73
CA ALA A 10 14.17 -85.26 -28.19
C ALA A 10 14.08 -83.73 -28.49
N GLY A 11 14.56 -83.11 -29.60
CA GLY A 11 14.24 -83.29 -31.04
C GLY A 11 12.83 -82.74 -31.37
N ALA A 12 12.51 -81.92 -32.38
CA ALA A 12 13.21 -81.37 -33.54
C ALA A 12 12.38 -80.22 -34.19
N ILE A 13 13.00 -79.58 -35.19
CA ILE A 13 12.66 -78.47 -36.10
C ILE A 13 11.36 -78.63 -36.93
N LEU A 14 10.72 -77.51 -37.33
CA LEU A 14 9.95 -77.23 -38.59
C LEU A 14 9.11 -75.94 -38.36
N ALA A 15 8.81 -74.99 -39.25
CA ALA A 15 9.04 -74.71 -40.67
C ALA A 15 8.58 -73.24 -40.90
N SER A 16 9.16 -72.54 -41.88
CA SER A 16 8.73 -71.20 -42.33
C SER A 16 7.45 -71.28 -43.18
N LEU A 17 6.47 -70.38 -42.97
CA LEU A 17 5.40 -70.11 -43.95
C LEU A 17 4.92 -68.65 -43.87
N PHE A 18 4.90 -67.98 -45.03
CA PHE A 18 4.30 -66.66 -45.27
C PHE A 18 2.77 -66.74 -45.19
N ILE A 19 2.13 -65.79 -44.48
CA ILE A 19 0.69 -65.51 -44.61
C ILE A 19 0.49 -63.99 -44.63
N SER A 20 -0.13 -63.51 -45.70
CA SER A 20 -0.59 -62.14 -45.93
C SER A 20 -1.63 -61.71 -44.89
N SER A 21 -1.51 -60.49 -44.36
CA SER A 21 -2.54 -59.87 -43.52
C SER A 21 -3.32 -58.78 -44.26
N PRO A 22 -4.65 -58.66 -44.02
CA PRO A 22 -5.55 -57.81 -44.77
C PRO A 22 -5.52 -56.35 -44.30
N ALA A 23 -5.97 -55.47 -45.19
CA ALA A 23 -6.18 -54.04 -44.90
C ALA A 23 -7.28 -53.84 -43.85
N SER A 24 -6.93 -53.15 -42.75
CA SER A 24 -7.88 -52.57 -41.81
C SER A 24 -7.99 -51.07 -42.07
N ALA A 25 -9.21 -50.60 -42.31
CA ALA A 25 -9.55 -49.19 -42.35
C ALA A 25 -9.36 -48.58 -40.96
N GLN A 26 -8.55 -47.52 -40.86
CA GLN A 26 -8.39 -46.74 -39.63
C GLN A 26 -9.56 -45.77 -39.48
N THR A 27 -10.46 -46.06 -38.55
CA THR A 27 -11.41 -45.08 -38.01
C THR A 27 -10.62 -44.01 -37.25
N ALA A 28 -10.80 -42.74 -37.61
CA ALA A 28 -10.18 -41.61 -36.93
C ALA A 28 -10.68 -41.51 -35.48
N GLU A 29 -9.73 -41.39 -34.55
CA GLU A 29 -9.97 -41.24 -33.10
C GLU A 29 -10.44 -39.79 -32.81
N PRO A 30 -11.46 -39.58 -31.96
CA PRO A 30 -11.93 -38.24 -31.64
C PRO A 30 -10.85 -37.48 -30.84
N SER A 31 -10.44 -36.33 -31.35
CA SER A 31 -9.45 -35.45 -30.73
C SER A 31 -9.94 -34.98 -29.36
N GLN A 32 -9.18 -35.28 -28.30
CA GLN A 32 -9.44 -34.71 -26.97
C GLN A 32 -9.22 -33.19 -27.00
N PRO A 33 -10.11 -32.38 -26.39
CA PRO A 33 -9.87 -30.96 -26.25
C PRO A 33 -8.66 -30.73 -25.34
N THR A 34 -7.64 -30.06 -25.87
CA THR A 34 -6.52 -29.51 -25.09
C THR A 34 -7.06 -28.56 -24.04
N SER A 35 -6.82 -28.84 -22.75
CA SER A 35 -7.03 -27.88 -21.68
C SER A 35 -6.22 -26.60 -21.97
N PRO A 36 -6.81 -25.40 -21.81
CA PRO A 36 -6.04 -24.17 -21.88
C PRO A 36 -4.96 -24.17 -20.80
N ALA A 37 -3.72 -23.83 -21.18
CA ALA A 37 -2.66 -23.56 -20.21
C ALA A 37 -3.13 -22.44 -19.26
N PRO A 38 -2.80 -22.51 -17.95
CA PRO A 38 -3.11 -21.42 -17.03
C PRO A 38 -2.47 -20.14 -17.58
N ALA A 39 -3.30 -19.13 -17.83
CA ALA A 39 -2.81 -17.81 -18.18
C ALA A 39 -1.85 -17.36 -17.07
N GLN A 40 -0.61 -17.03 -17.44
CA GLN A 40 0.31 -16.37 -16.53
C GLN A 40 -0.34 -15.03 -16.17
N THR A 41 -0.86 -14.92 -14.95
CA THR A 41 -1.22 -13.62 -14.37
C THR A 41 0.00 -12.71 -14.53
N PRO A 42 -0.14 -11.48 -15.08
CA PRO A 42 0.97 -10.54 -15.10
C PRO A 42 1.52 -10.43 -13.67
N GLU A 43 2.80 -10.74 -13.48
CA GLU A 43 3.47 -10.39 -12.22
C GLU A 43 3.33 -8.88 -12.08
N GLN A 44 2.61 -8.45 -11.05
CA GLN A 44 2.48 -7.04 -10.73
C GLN A 44 3.87 -6.56 -10.33
N GLU A 45 4.53 -5.85 -11.26
CA GLU A 45 5.92 -5.42 -11.08
C GLU A 45 6.00 -4.51 -9.85
N THR A 46 6.80 -4.92 -8.87
CA THR A 46 6.99 -4.17 -7.64
C THR A 46 7.78 -2.90 -7.92
N LEU A 47 7.37 -1.80 -7.30
CA LEU A 47 8.05 -0.52 -7.45
C LEU A 47 9.43 -0.58 -6.78
N LYS A 48 10.42 0.05 -7.42
CA LYS A 48 11.77 0.14 -6.90
C LYS A 48 11.81 1.00 -5.62
N PRO A 49 12.78 0.81 -4.71
CA PRO A 49 12.88 1.62 -3.49
C PRO A 49 12.91 3.14 -3.72
N ALA A 50 13.60 3.59 -4.76
CA ALA A 50 13.67 5.01 -5.15
C ALA A 50 12.30 5.56 -5.61
N GLU A 51 11.55 4.74 -6.34
CA GLU A 51 10.21 5.09 -6.82
C GLU A 51 9.20 5.15 -5.67
N LEU A 52 9.30 4.22 -4.71
CA LEU A 52 8.51 4.26 -3.48
C LEU A 52 8.81 5.51 -2.65
N GLU A 53 10.08 5.88 -2.50
CA GLU A 53 10.44 7.12 -1.81
C GLU A 53 9.83 8.33 -2.52
N ALA A 54 9.89 8.40 -3.84
CA ALA A 54 9.25 9.49 -4.58
C ALA A 54 7.73 9.51 -4.37
N LEU A 55 7.09 8.34 -4.41
CA LEU A 55 5.65 8.16 -4.26
C LEU A 55 5.14 8.62 -2.89
N VAL A 56 5.86 8.27 -1.82
CA VAL A 56 5.46 8.60 -0.43
C VAL A 56 6.03 9.94 0.07
N ALA A 57 7.00 10.54 -0.63
CA ALA A 57 7.62 11.80 -0.24
C ALA A 57 6.66 12.92 0.17
N PRO A 58 5.52 13.12 -0.50
CA PRO A 58 4.59 14.18 -0.11
C PRO A 58 3.85 13.93 1.22
N ILE A 59 3.69 12.66 1.62
CA ILE A 59 2.94 12.26 2.82
C ILE A 59 3.80 11.68 3.93
N ALA A 60 5.10 11.50 3.71
CA ALA A 60 6.01 10.82 4.63
C ALA A 60 6.08 11.48 6.02
N LEU A 61 5.85 12.79 6.11
CA LEU A 61 5.87 13.52 7.38
C LEU A 61 4.49 13.68 8.03
N TYR A 62 3.43 13.08 7.45
CA TYR A 62 2.10 13.10 8.08
C TYR A 62 2.15 12.36 9.42
N PRO A 63 1.37 12.80 10.43
CA PRO A 63 1.17 12.02 11.65
C PRO A 63 0.72 10.60 11.33
N ASP A 64 1.15 9.62 12.11
CA ASP A 64 1.03 8.19 11.79
C ASP A 64 -0.43 7.77 11.53
N THR A 65 -1.37 8.33 12.28
CA THR A 65 -2.81 8.08 12.11
C THR A 65 -3.35 8.65 10.80
N LEU A 66 -2.91 9.84 10.38
CA LEU A 66 -3.29 10.40 9.08
C LEU A 66 -2.64 9.68 7.93
N LEU A 67 -1.34 9.41 8.02
CA LEU A 67 -0.60 8.64 7.01
C LEU A 67 -1.27 7.29 6.77
N SER A 68 -1.62 6.61 7.85
CA SER A 68 -2.44 5.41 7.84
C SER A 68 -3.73 5.65 7.04
N ASN A 69 -4.63 6.53 7.50
CA ASN A 69 -5.88 6.75 6.79
C ASN A 69 -5.72 7.06 5.29
N VAL A 70 -4.67 7.79 4.89
CA VAL A 70 -4.34 8.04 3.48
C VAL A 70 -3.95 6.76 2.72
N LEU A 71 -3.07 5.93 3.29
CA LEU A 71 -2.63 4.68 2.68
C LEU A 71 -3.79 3.71 2.47
N MET A 72 -4.70 3.56 3.44
CA MET A 72 -5.88 2.70 3.26
C MET A 72 -6.89 3.30 2.31
N ALA A 73 -7.19 4.59 2.42
CA ALA A 73 -8.11 5.27 1.51
C ALA A 73 -7.63 5.18 0.05
N SER A 74 -6.31 5.11 -0.17
CA SER A 74 -5.74 5.00 -1.51
C SER A 74 -6.08 3.68 -2.23
N THR A 75 -6.45 2.63 -1.48
CA THR A 75 -6.93 1.35 -2.06
C THR A 75 -8.41 1.43 -2.49
N TYR A 76 -9.09 2.54 -2.20
CA TYR A 76 -10.50 2.80 -2.56
C TYR A 76 -10.66 4.11 -3.37
N PRO A 77 -10.00 4.27 -4.53
CA PRO A 77 -9.99 5.52 -5.28
C PRO A 77 -11.38 5.98 -5.74
N LEU A 78 -12.30 5.06 -6.01
CA LEU A 78 -13.69 5.41 -6.33
C LEU A 78 -14.43 6.01 -5.12
N GLU A 79 -14.19 5.46 -3.93
CA GLU A 79 -14.77 5.99 -2.69
C GLU A 79 -14.21 7.38 -2.37
N VAL A 80 -12.92 7.62 -2.64
CA VAL A 80 -12.32 8.96 -2.55
C VAL A 80 -13.08 9.97 -3.40
N VAL A 81 -13.34 9.66 -4.67
CA VAL A 81 -14.09 10.54 -5.58
C VAL A 81 -15.52 10.77 -5.08
N HIS A 82 -16.18 9.70 -4.62
CA HIS A 82 -17.55 9.79 -4.11
C HIS A 82 -17.62 10.64 -2.85
N ALA A 83 -16.71 10.43 -1.91
CA ALA A 83 -16.62 11.15 -0.66
C ALA A 83 -16.29 12.64 -0.88
N GLU A 84 -15.39 12.96 -1.79
CA GLU A 84 -15.04 14.35 -2.14
C GLU A 84 -16.24 15.10 -2.72
N ARG A 85 -16.93 14.49 -3.70
CA ARG A 85 -18.16 15.06 -4.29
C ARG A 85 -19.27 15.22 -3.26
N TRP A 86 -19.45 14.22 -2.39
CA TRP A 86 -20.42 14.26 -1.31
C TRP A 86 -20.10 15.41 -0.34
N LEU A 87 -18.84 15.59 0.04
CA LEU A 87 -18.41 16.67 0.93
C LEU A 87 -18.66 18.05 0.31
N LYS A 88 -18.41 18.20 -0.99
CA LYS A 88 -18.74 19.43 -1.74
C LYS A 88 -20.24 19.76 -1.74
N GLN A 89 -21.12 18.76 -1.64
CA GLN A 89 -22.57 18.94 -1.54
C GLN A 89 -23.05 19.19 -0.09
N LYS A 90 -22.19 18.97 0.91
CA LYS A 90 -22.52 19.06 2.34
C LYS A 90 -21.77 20.18 3.07
N LYS A 91 -21.31 21.20 2.35
CA LYS A 91 -20.54 22.33 2.89
C LYS A 91 -21.24 23.08 4.03
N ASP A 92 -22.57 23.03 4.08
CA ASP A 92 -23.38 23.70 5.10
C ASP A 92 -23.59 22.86 6.38
N LEU A 93 -23.19 21.58 6.37
CA LEU A 93 -23.32 20.73 7.55
C LEU A 93 -22.23 21.05 8.58
N GLN A 94 -22.67 21.23 9.83
CA GLN A 94 -21.79 21.32 10.98
C GLN A 94 -21.14 19.95 11.27
N ALA A 95 -20.01 19.97 11.97
CA ALA A 95 -19.15 18.79 12.17
C ALA A 95 -19.88 17.54 12.70
N ASP A 96 -20.80 17.65 13.66
CA ASP A 96 -21.57 16.48 14.16
C ASP A 96 -22.50 15.91 13.11
N ALA A 97 -23.26 16.78 12.44
CA ALA A 97 -24.20 16.37 11.40
C ALA A 97 -23.45 15.76 10.21
N LEU A 98 -22.29 16.32 9.87
CA LEU A 98 -21.41 15.78 8.83
C LEU A 98 -20.90 14.39 9.21
N LYS A 99 -20.40 14.21 10.45
CA LYS A 99 -19.99 12.90 10.95
C LYS A 99 -21.13 11.89 10.89
N SER A 100 -22.28 12.21 11.49
CA SER A 100 -23.46 11.32 11.48
C SER A 100 -23.95 10.98 10.07
N ALA A 101 -23.76 11.87 9.10
CA ALA A 101 -24.10 11.62 7.70
C ALA A 101 -23.04 10.74 6.99
N ALA A 102 -21.76 10.90 7.33
CA ALA A 102 -20.66 10.06 6.84
C ALA A 102 -20.77 8.61 7.38
N GLU A 103 -21.22 8.43 8.64
CA GLU A 103 -21.44 7.10 9.22
C GLU A 103 -22.44 6.24 8.42
N LYS A 104 -23.42 6.88 7.78
CA LYS A 104 -24.44 6.21 6.98
C LYS A 104 -23.94 5.75 5.62
N GLN A 105 -22.75 6.20 5.21
CA GLN A 105 -22.16 5.78 3.95
C GLN A 105 -21.54 4.39 4.11
N GLN A 106 -21.56 3.61 3.04
CA GLN A 106 -20.96 2.27 3.01
C GLN A 106 -19.45 2.29 2.71
N TRP A 107 -18.80 3.44 2.90
CA TRP A 107 -17.37 3.61 2.68
C TRP A 107 -16.54 2.93 3.76
N ASP A 108 -15.28 2.66 3.43
CA ASP A 108 -14.28 2.22 4.39
C ASP A 108 -14.09 3.24 5.54
N ALA A 109 -13.66 2.75 6.70
CA ALA A 109 -13.42 3.58 7.87
C ALA A 109 -12.36 4.66 7.61
N SER A 110 -11.35 4.39 6.78
CA SER A 110 -10.32 5.37 6.40
C SER A 110 -10.92 6.52 5.59
N ILE A 111 -11.80 6.24 4.63
CA ILE A 111 -12.51 7.25 3.84
C ILE A 111 -13.39 8.10 4.73
N LYS A 112 -14.13 7.48 5.66
CA LYS A 112 -14.93 8.20 6.66
C LYS A 112 -14.07 9.09 7.55
N ALA A 113 -12.91 8.60 8.00
CA ALA A 113 -11.97 9.38 8.79
C ALA A 113 -11.50 10.63 8.03
N LEU A 114 -11.15 10.50 6.74
CA LEU A 114 -10.66 11.60 5.90
C LEU A 114 -11.70 12.68 5.59
N ILE A 115 -13.00 12.45 5.88
CA ILE A 115 -14.00 13.54 5.89
C ILE A 115 -13.62 14.65 6.89
N ALA A 116 -12.96 14.28 8.00
CA ALA A 116 -12.45 15.25 8.98
C ALA A 116 -11.25 16.06 8.46
N THR A 117 -10.61 15.63 7.37
CA THR A 117 -9.47 16.30 6.74
C THR A 117 -9.76 16.61 5.25
N PRO A 118 -10.72 17.51 4.95
CA PRO A 118 -11.19 17.79 3.58
C PRO A 118 -10.08 18.07 2.56
N SER A 119 -9.00 18.77 2.97
CA SER A 119 -7.89 19.08 2.06
C SER A 119 -7.16 17.84 1.58
N ILE A 120 -7.06 16.80 2.41
CA ILE A 120 -6.43 15.54 2.05
C ILE A 120 -7.32 14.75 1.09
N LEU A 121 -8.61 14.67 1.39
CA LEU A 121 -9.56 14.01 0.51
C LEU A 121 -9.63 14.68 -0.87
N GLN A 122 -9.60 16.02 -0.90
CA GLN A 122 -9.52 16.81 -2.13
C GLN A 122 -8.25 16.48 -2.92
N MET A 123 -7.08 16.51 -2.27
CA MET A 123 -5.79 16.16 -2.88
C MET A 123 -5.81 14.75 -3.49
N MET A 124 -6.32 13.75 -2.77
CA MET A 124 -6.42 12.38 -3.30
C MET A 124 -7.34 12.30 -4.53
N ASN A 125 -8.43 13.07 -4.56
CA ASN A 125 -9.35 13.15 -5.69
C ASN A 125 -8.79 13.96 -6.88
N GLU A 126 -7.99 14.99 -6.65
CA GLU A 126 -7.37 15.77 -7.71
C GLU A 126 -6.18 15.03 -8.35
N HIS A 127 -5.53 14.16 -7.59
CA HIS A 127 -4.38 13.36 -8.03
C HIS A 127 -4.71 11.85 -8.05
N LEU A 128 -5.73 11.46 -8.82
CA LEU A 128 -6.20 10.06 -8.85
C LEU A 128 -5.15 9.05 -9.31
N GLU A 129 -4.28 9.41 -10.26
CA GLU A 129 -3.19 8.54 -10.71
C GLU A 129 -2.20 8.25 -9.57
N TRP A 130 -1.85 9.27 -8.78
CA TRP A 130 -1.02 9.10 -7.59
C TRP A 130 -1.74 8.26 -6.53
N THR A 131 -3.02 8.53 -6.27
CA THR A 131 -3.83 7.78 -5.31
C THR A 131 -3.91 6.30 -5.68
N GLN A 132 -4.19 5.98 -6.94
CA GLN A 132 -4.22 4.61 -7.44
C GLN A 132 -2.86 3.92 -7.29
N LYS A 133 -1.79 4.57 -7.75
CA LYS A 133 -0.43 4.01 -7.64
C LYS A 133 0.00 3.78 -6.18
N LEU A 134 -0.36 4.69 -5.28
CA LEU A 134 -0.12 4.53 -3.84
C LEU A 134 -0.87 3.32 -3.28
N GLY A 135 -2.14 3.15 -3.63
CA GLY A 135 -2.96 2.02 -3.20
C GLY A 135 -2.45 0.69 -3.73
N GLU A 136 -2.10 0.63 -5.00
CA GLU A 136 -1.50 -0.56 -5.64
C GLU A 136 -0.17 -0.94 -4.97
N ALA A 137 0.71 0.04 -4.74
CA ALA A 137 1.98 -0.19 -4.04
C ALA A 137 1.76 -0.65 -2.59
N PHE A 138 0.79 -0.06 -1.88
CA PHE A 138 0.50 -0.44 -0.50
C PHE A 138 -0.06 -1.87 -0.41
N LEU A 139 -0.89 -2.29 -1.36
CA LEU A 139 -1.42 -3.65 -1.43
C LEU A 139 -0.36 -4.68 -1.84
N ALA A 140 0.52 -4.33 -2.79
CA ALA A 140 1.51 -5.25 -3.34
C ALA A 140 2.78 -5.39 -2.48
N GLN A 141 3.23 -4.31 -1.85
CA GLN A 141 4.52 -4.23 -1.16
C GLN A 141 4.46 -3.31 0.08
N GLN A 142 3.48 -3.57 0.94
CA GLN A 142 3.21 -2.79 2.16
C GLN A 142 4.49 -2.48 2.97
N GLN A 143 5.33 -3.50 3.23
CA GLN A 143 6.54 -3.33 4.03
C GLN A 143 7.51 -2.33 3.39
N ASP A 144 7.72 -2.40 2.07
CA ASP A 144 8.64 -1.51 1.37
C ASP A 144 8.13 -0.07 1.32
N VAL A 145 6.81 0.12 1.24
CA VAL A 145 6.15 1.44 1.36
C VAL A 145 6.41 2.03 2.74
N MET A 146 6.21 1.26 3.81
CA MET A 146 6.47 1.74 5.17
C MET A 146 7.96 2.00 5.42
N ASP A 147 8.85 1.18 4.88
CA ASP A 147 10.29 1.38 4.95
C ASP A 147 10.72 2.64 4.18
N ALA A 148 10.12 2.94 3.03
CA ALA A 148 10.35 4.19 2.30
C ALA A 148 9.96 5.43 3.12
N VAL A 149 8.81 5.39 3.80
CA VAL A 149 8.39 6.44 4.75
C VAL A 149 9.44 6.64 5.84
N GLN A 150 9.93 5.56 6.45
CA GLN A 150 10.92 5.65 7.52
C GLN A 150 12.27 6.20 7.04
N ARG A 151 12.74 5.81 5.84
CA ARG A 151 13.96 6.38 5.25
C ARG A 151 13.84 7.89 5.09
N LEU A 152 12.69 8.38 4.60
CA LEU A 152 12.45 9.81 4.45
C LEU A 152 12.30 10.54 5.79
N ARG A 153 11.63 9.95 6.78
CA ARG A 153 11.54 10.51 8.14
C ARG A 153 12.92 10.63 8.79
N MET A 154 13.75 9.60 8.68
CA MET A 154 15.13 9.63 9.17
C MET A 154 15.92 10.76 8.49
N LYS A 155 15.82 10.87 7.17
CA LYS A 155 16.47 11.96 6.42
C LYS A 155 16.02 13.35 6.88
N ALA A 156 14.72 13.54 7.12
CA ALA A 156 14.19 14.81 7.63
C ALA A 156 14.63 15.10 9.07
N TYR A 157 14.72 14.05 9.91
CA TYR A 157 15.16 14.15 11.29
C TYR A 157 16.65 14.49 11.41
N ASP A 158 17.51 13.81 10.65
CA ASP A 158 18.95 14.06 10.60
C ASP A 158 19.27 15.49 10.13
N ARG A 159 18.43 16.01 9.22
CA ARG A 159 18.50 17.39 8.72
C ARG A 159 17.83 18.41 9.65
N LYS A 160 17.33 17.99 10.81
CA LYS A 160 16.64 18.83 11.81
C LYS A 160 15.42 19.57 11.23
N LYS A 161 14.78 18.98 10.23
CA LYS A 161 13.54 19.47 9.60
C LYS A 161 12.30 18.80 10.17
N LEU A 162 12.45 17.60 10.73
CA LEU A 162 11.42 16.89 11.48
C LEU A 162 11.72 16.98 12.98
N VAL A 163 10.95 17.82 13.68
CA VAL A 163 11.12 18.08 15.12
C VAL A 163 9.77 18.11 15.83
N THR A 164 9.80 17.93 17.16
CA THR A 164 8.64 18.16 18.02
C THR A 164 8.30 19.65 18.07
N THR A 165 7.02 19.96 17.90
CA THR A 165 6.45 21.32 17.91
C THR A 165 5.16 21.34 18.72
N ASN A 166 4.41 22.45 18.69
CA ASN A 166 3.08 22.51 19.33
C ASN A 166 2.01 21.75 18.54
N GLU A 167 2.30 21.41 17.28
CA GLU A 167 1.40 20.75 16.35
C GLU A 167 1.61 19.22 16.34
N GLN A 168 2.85 18.77 16.52
CA GLN A 168 3.23 17.35 16.50
C GLN A 168 4.29 16.99 17.53
N LYS A 169 4.32 15.71 17.92
CA LYS A 169 5.35 15.09 18.74
C LYS A 169 6.11 14.07 17.90
N VAL A 170 7.42 14.24 17.81
CA VAL A 170 8.32 13.31 17.12
C VAL A 170 9.05 12.46 18.15
N THR A 171 8.93 11.14 18.04
CA THR A 171 9.59 10.18 18.94
C THR A 171 10.42 9.20 18.13
N VAL A 172 11.69 9.05 18.49
CA VAL A 172 12.56 8.00 17.95
C VAL A 172 12.52 6.81 18.90
N ARG A 173 12.33 5.60 18.36
CA ARG A 173 12.38 4.35 19.14
C ARG A 173 13.27 3.35 18.42
N ASP A 174 14.11 2.67 19.19
CA ASP A 174 14.88 1.54 18.71
C ASP A 174 14.03 0.27 18.82
N ASP A 175 13.92 -0.48 17.72
CA ASP A 175 13.28 -1.80 17.67
C ASP A 175 14.08 -2.70 16.73
N GLN A 176 14.40 -3.92 17.18
CA GLN A 176 15.19 -4.91 16.42
C GLN A 176 16.46 -4.33 15.74
N ASN A 177 17.26 -3.54 16.46
CA ASN A 177 18.47 -2.87 15.94
C ASN A 177 18.21 -1.88 14.79
N ARG A 178 16.97 -1.40 14.62
CA ARG A 178 16.59 -0.35 13.68
C ARG A 178 15.92 0.80 14.42
N GLN A 179 16.16 2.03 13.95
CA GLN A 179 15.48 3.22 14.45
C GLN A 179 14.19 3.48 13.67
N PHE A 180 13.12 3.76 14.42
CA PHE A 180 11.83 4.14 13.89
C PHE A 180 11.40 5.49 14.42
N ILE A 181 10.94 6.35 13.52
CA ILE A 181 10.38 7.65 13.84
C ILE A 181 8.87 7.59 13.80
N TYR A 182 8.27 7.91 14.95
CA TYR A 182 6.84 8.06 15.16
C TYR A 182 6.46 9.53 15.18
N ILE A 183 5.41 9.89 14.45
CA ILE A 183 4.86 11.25 14.43
C ILE A 183 3.43 11.18 14.98
N GLU A 184 3.22 11.78 16.15
CA GLU A 184 1.92 11.82 16.81
C GLU A 184 1.42 13.26 16.84
N PRO A 185 0.10 13.52 16.77
CA PRO A 185 -0.42 14.84 17.07
C PRO A 185 -0.02 15.27 18.49
N ALA A 186 0.37 16.55 18.67
CA ALA A 186 0.75 17.05 19.99
C ALA A 186 -0.45 17.10 20.97
N ALA A 187 -1.66 17.26 20.44
CA ALA A 187 -2.90 17.17 21.18
C ALA A 187 -3.83 16.11 20.54
N PRO A 188 -4.44 15.21 21.33
CA PRO A 188 -5.22 14.08 20.79
C PRO A 188 -6.48 14.52 20.04
N GLU A 189 -7.02 15.69 20.37
CA GLU A 189 -8.28 16.21 19.82
C GLU A 189 -8.10 17.01 18.52
N SER A 190 -6.87 17.14 18.02
CA SER A 190 -6.59 17.94 16.83
C SER A 190 -5.47 17.32 16.01
N ILE A 191 -5.61 17.36 14.69
CA ILE A 191 -4.51 17.00 13.80
C ILE A 191 -4.15 18.16 12.88
N TYR A 192 -2.86 18.40 12.74
CA TYR A 192 -2.31 19.38 11.81
C TYR A 192 -1.75 18.65 10.60
N VAL A 193 -2.15 19.07 9.41
CA VAL A 193 -1.55 18.57 8.17
C VAL A 193 -0.24 19.32 7.93
N PRO A 194 0.90 18.63 7.85
CA PRO A 194 2.16 19.27 7.51
C PRO A 194 2.24 19.51 6.00
N TYR A 195 2.67 20.70 5.63
CA TYR A 195 3.00 21.12 4.28
C TYR A 195 4.48 21.43 4.20
N TYR A 196 5.16 20.93 3.18
CA TYR A 196 6.59 21.09 3.00
C TYR A 196 6.98 20.83 1.57
N GLU A 197 8.06 21.45 1.12
CA GLU A 197 8.70 21.11 -0.15
C GLU A 197 9.63 19.90 0.07
N PRO A 198 9.47 18.77 -0.66
CA PRO A 198 10.32 17.60 -0.50
C PRO A 198 11.82 17.90 -0.60
N GLN A 199 12.22 18.77 -1.53
CA GLN A 199 13.64 19.17 -1.68
C GLN A 199 14.15 19.96 -0.46
N VAL A 200 13.30 20.80 0.16
CA VAL A 200 13.70 21.56 1.35
C VAL A 200 13.88 20.64 2.54
N VAL A 201 13.00 19.64 2.72
CA VAL A 201 12.99 18.78 3.91
C VAL A 201 13.88 17.55 3.79
N PHE A 202 13.95 16.94 2.62
CA PHE A 202 14.79 15.77 2.36
C PHE A 202 16.15 16.13 1.74
N GLY A 203 16.31 17.30 1.12
CA GLY A 203 17.58 17.74 0.56
C GLY A 203 17.84 17.11 -0.79
N ASP A 204 19.12 16.92 -1.13
CA ASP A 204 19.54 16.33 -2.41
C ASP A 204 18.80 15.02 -2.65
N TRP A 205 18.10 14.97 -3.77
CA TRP A 205 17.31 13.81 -4.18
C TRP A 205 18.15 12.99 -5.15
N PRO A 206 18.71 11.84 -4.74
CA PRO A 206 19.73 11.14 -5.51
C PRO A 206 19.18 10.41 -6.74
N TYR A 207 17.85 10.35 -6.90
CA TYR A 207 17.19 9.59 -7.94
C TYR A 207 16.73 10.50 -9.08
N SER A 208 17.55 10.63 -10.13
CA SER A 208 17.21 11.42 -11.31
C SER A 208 16.00 10.86 -12.07
N ASP A 209 15.86 9.53 -12.12
CA ASP A 209 14.77 8.85 -12.83
C ASP A 209 13.44 8.85 -12.06
N TYR A 210 13.50 9.13 -10.75
CA TYR A 210 12.35 9.14 -9.85
C TYR A 210 12.36 10.41 -9.00
N PRO A 211 12.18 11.60 -9.58
CA PRO A 211 12.12 12.83 -8.80
C PRO A 211 10.93 12.78 -7.81
N ALA A 212 11.04 13.44 -6.65
CA ALA A 212 9.92 13.59 -5.70
C ALA A 212 8.88 14.62 -6.16
N TYR A 213 9.27 15.51 -7.08
CA TYR A 213 8.45 16.62 -7.57
C TYR A 213 7.19 16.27 -8.40
N PRO A 214 7.10 15.16 -9.17
CA PRO A 214 5.88 14.87 -9.94
C PRO A 214 4.68 14.60 -9.02
N TYR A 215 4.91 14.35 -7.73
CA TYR A 215 3.89 14.12 -6.73
C TYR A 215 3.74 15.28 -5.73
N TYR A 216 4.29 16.46 -6.01
CA TYR A 216 4.14 17.63 -5.14
C TYR A 216 2.93 18.50 -5.54
N TRP A 217 2.05 18.81 -4.58
CA TRP A 217 0.79 19.55 -4.79
C TRP A 217 0.76 20.93 -4.13
N GLY A 218 1.90 21.47 -3.71
CA GLY A 218 1.96 22.80 -3.12
C GLY A 218 1.41 22.88 -1.70
N TYR A 219 1.07 24.10 -1.28
CA TYR A 219 0.50 24.42 0.01
C TYR A 219 -0.62 25.45 -0.15
N PRO A 220 -1.60 25.50 0.78
CA PRO A 220 -2.63 26.52 0.77
C PRO A 220 -2.04 27.93 0.76
N GLY A 221 -2.61 28.84 -0.05
CA GLY A 221 -2.07 30.19 -0.24
C GLY A 221 -2.02 31.08 1.02
N TYR A 222 -2.69 30.68 2.10
CA TYR A 222 -2.57 31.34 3.40
C TYR A 222 -1.27 30.97 4.16
N ILE A 223 -0.60 29.87 3.77
CA ILE A 223 0.71 29.51 4.28
C ILE A 223 1.76 30.33 3.52
N ALA A 224 2.51 31.16 4.23
CA ALA A 224 3.52 32.00 3.61
C ALA A 224 4.66 31.16 3.04
N ALA A 225 5.03 31.41 1.77
CA ALA A 225 6.10 30.72 1.07
C ALA A 225 7.44 30.73 1.82
N GLY A 226 7.73 31.82 2.53
CA GLY A 226 8.93 31.93 3.38
C GLY A 226 8.99 30.91 4.52
N VAL A 227 7.85 30.44 5.03
CA VAL A 227 7.81 29.40 6.08
C VAL A 227 8.15 28.04 5.47
N ILE A 228 7.55 27.69 4.32
CA ILE A 228 7.81 26.44 3.60
C ILE A 228 9.26 26.35 3.13
N ALA A 229 9.85 27.46 2.68
CA ALA A 229 11.25 27.52 2.27
C ALA A 229 12.23 27.18 3.41
N THR A 230 11.79 27.27 4.66
CA THR A 230 12.62 26.95 5.83
C THR A 230 12.40 25.53 6.38
N GLY A 231 11.36 24.81 5.95
CA GLY A 231 11.09 23.45 6.40
C GLY A 231 9.61 23.06 6.34
N VAL A 232 9.11 22.49 7.42
CA VAL A 232 7.71 22.07 7.55
C VAL A 232 6.88 23.21 8.09
N ALA A 233 5.78 23.53 7.42
CA ALA A 233 4.71 24.37 7.94
C ALA A 233 3.49 23.52 8.26
N PHE A 234 2.62 24.00 9.14
CA PHE A 234 1.37 23.32 9.46
C PHE A 234 0.19 24.14 8.95
N GLY A 235 -0.76 23.46 8.32
CA GLY A 235 -2.04 24.08 7.95
C GLY A 235 -2.96 24.26 9.15
N ALA A 236 -4.21 24.63 8.87
CA ALA A 236 -5.24 24.69 9.90
C ALA A 236 -5.39 23.34 10.63
N ALA A 237 -5.59 23.41 11.95
CA ALA A 237 -5.90 22.25 12.76
C ALA A 237 -7.28 21.69 12.39
N TYR A 238 -7.38 20.39 12.18
CA TYR A 238 -8.65 19.69 12.08
C TYR A 238 -9.06 19.17 13.45
N ALA A 239 -10.19 19.64 13.95
CA ALA A 239 -10.74 19.23 15.24
C ALA A 239 -11.28 17.79 15.16
N LEU A 240 -10.56 16.87 15.77
CA LEU A 240 -10.85 15.44 15.75
C LEU A 240 -11.79 15.02 16.86
N GLY A 241 -12.04 15.80 17.92
CA GLY A 241 -12.76 15.26 19.08
C GLY A 241 -14.17 14.75 18.84
N ARG A 242 -14.84 15.26 17.81
CA ARG A 242 -16.13 14.70 17.36
C ARG A 242 -15.94 13.38 16.61
N TRP A 243 -14.83 13.20 15.90
CA TRP A 243 -14.45 12.01 15.13
C TRP A 243 -13.69 10.95 15.94
N ALA A 244 -12.99 11.33 17.00
CA ALA A 244 -12.19 10.46 17.86
C ALA A 244 -13.05 9.39 18.55
N THR A 245 -14.29 9.74 18.92
CA THR A 245 -15.27 8.81 19.53
C THR A 245 -15.72 7.68 18.61
N GLY A 246 -15.47 7.77 17.29
CA GLY A 246 -15.78 6.71 16.32
C GLY A 246 -14.62 5.72 16.10
N GLY A 247 -13.50 5.86 16.81
CA GLY A 247 -12.31 5.03 16.60
C GLY A 247 -11.48 5.39 15.36
N TYR A 248 -11.88 6.44 14.63
CA TYR A 248 -11.16 6.93 13.43
C TYR A 248 -9.80 7.58 13.75
N TRP A 249 -9.70 8.15 14.96
CA TRP A 249 -8.58 8.98 15.39
C TRP A 249 -8.34 8.76 16.90
N GLY A 250 -7.69 7.66 17.30
CA GLY A 250 -7.57 7.25 18.71
C GLY A 250 -6.22 6.63 19.09
N SER A 251 -5.88 6.70 20.40
CA SER A 251 -4.57 6.44 21.02
C SER A 251 -4.18 4.96 21.05
N GLY A 252 -3.93 4.43 19.87
CA GLY A 252 -3.33 3.14 19.68
C GLY A 252 -3.32 2.92 18.18
N GLY A 253 -2.13 2.87 17.60
CA GLY A 253 -1.96 2.47 16.22
C GLY A 253 -2.51 1.05 16.08
N TRP A 254 -3.77 0.97 15.68
CA TRP A 254 -4.53 -0.25 15.52
C TRP A 254 -5.39 0.01 14.29
N TRP A 255 -4.96 -0.47 13.13
CA TRP A 255 -5.92 -0.66 12.06
C TRP A 255 -6.84 -1.78 12.55
N GLY A 256 -8.06 -1.44 12.97
CA GLY A 256 -9.08 -2.43 13.38
C GLY A 256 -8.59 -3.52 14.34
N GLY A 257 -7.68 -3.21 15.28
CA GLY A 257 -7.21 -4.18 16.28
C GLY A 257 -5.87 -4.87 16.04
N SER A 258 -4.98 -4.39 15.15
CA SER A 258 -3.54 -4.75 15.22
C SER A 258 -2.57 -3.65 14.73
N ARG A 259 -1.38 -3.55 15.35
CA ARG A 259 -0.34 -2.53 15.09
C ARG A 259 0.24 -2.68 13.68
N VAL A 260 0.52 -1.56 12.99
CA VAL A 260 1.50 -1.58 11.89
C VAL A 260 2.82 -2.02 12.48
N ASN A 261 3.27 -3.17 12.03
CA ASN A 261 4.55 -3.71 12.39
C ASN A 261 5.63 -2.96 11.61
N TRP A 262 6.08 -1.83 12.15
CA TRP A 262 7.21 -1.10 11.57
C TRP A 262 8.49 -1.97 11.51
N GLY A 263 8.59 -3.01 12.36
CA GLY A 263 9.79 -3.83 12.56
C GLY A 263 9.69 -5.31 12.20
N GLY A 264 8.80 -5.76 11.31
CA GLY A 264 8.82 -7.16 10.82
C GLY A 264 8.57 -8.30 11.84
N GLY A 265 8.21 -8.02 13.10
CA GLY A 265 7.77 -9.05 14.06
C GLY A 265 6.32 -9.50 13.84
N ALA A 266 6.10 -10.79 13.57
CA ALA A 266 4.76 -11.37 13.56
C ALA A 266 4.04 -11.10 14.91
N ILE A 267 2.76 -10.74 14.83
CA ILE A 267 1.81 -10.89 15.94
C ILE A 267 1.16 -12.27 15.86
#